data_AF-A0A8I2Z7X7-F1
#
_entry.id   AF-A0A8I2Z7X7-F1
#
_cell.length_a   1.000
_cell.length_b   1.000
_cell.length_c   1.000
_cell.angle_alpha   90.00
_cell.angle_beta   90.00
_cell.angle_gamma   90.00
#
_symmetry.space_group_name_H-M   'P 1'
#
loop_
_entity.id
_entity.type
_entity.pdbx_description
1 polymer ?
#
loop_
_entity_poly.entity_id
_entity_poly.type
_entity_poly.pdbx_seq_one_letter_code
_entity_poly.pdbx_strand_id
1 'polypeptide(L)'
;MNIVEEIYKGTAEACPKLDGKTSKIIFRNVDEIVAFHTAFLVQLKDAVAAVYIPQGRRSSAPKEASIKSNSTGSNSGAQSQTESDDAKDRTTTLGPLFQLNAEKMKIAHEGFLRNSDLAAKRLIQIQQDPTVQVWLNECHEVAKDLTAAWDLDSLLIKPMQRLTKYPNLILTILQHTPPDHPDRPALVAAKDTLEIAIIEINKTKKNFELVGQIVGRKRDKHAYPRGPRVRETAREVW
;
A
#
# COMPACT_ATOMS: atom_id res chain seq x y z
N MET A 1 5.47 3.68 0.91
CA MET A 1 5.31 4.31 -0.42
C MET A 1 6.15 5.57 -0.56
N ASN A 2 6.65 6.15 0.55
CA ASN A 2 7.55 7.31 0.55
C ASN A 2 8.74 7.16 -0.39
N ILE A 3 9.40 6.00 -0.45
CA ILE A 3 10.49 5.75 -1.42
C ILE A 3 10.03 5.98 -2.86
N VAL A 4 8.83 5.50 -3.23
CA VAL A 4 8.28 5.70 -4.57
C VAL A 4 7.96 7.18 -4.82
N GLU A 5 7.50 7.90 -3.80
CA GLU A 5 7.13 9.32 -3.91
C GLU A 5 8.35 10.25 -3.91
N GLU A 6 9.23 10.12 -2.92
CA GLU A 6 10.34 11.01 -2.65
C GLU A 6 11.54 10.73 -3.55
N ILE A 7 11.84 9.46 -3.83
CA ILE A 7 13.01 9.07 -4.63
C ILE A 7 12.60 8.91 -6.10
N TYR A 8 11.73 7.97 -6.41
CA TYR A 8 11.40 7.69 -7.81
C TYR A 8 10.59 8.83 -8.44
N LYS A 9 9.42 9.19 -7.90
CA LYS A 9 8.61 10.29 -8.46
C LYS A 9 9.33 11.64 -8.33
N GLY A 10 10.00 11.88 -7.20
CA GLY A 10 10.74 13.12 -6.94
C GLY A 10 11.90 13.39 -7.90
N THR A 11 12.56 12.35 -8.43
CA THR A 11 13.66 12.50 -9.40
C THR A 11 13.25 12.24 -10.84
N ALA A 12 11.98 11.89 -11.10
CA ALA A 12 11.52 11.50 -12.43
C ALA A 12 11.75 12.58 -13.51
N GLU A 13 11.72 13.87 -13.13
CA GLU A 13 11.99 14.99 -14.04
C GLU A 13 13.43 15.04 -14.56
N ALA A 14 14.37 14.42 -13.84
CA ALA A 14 15.76 14.31 -14.27
C ALA A 14 15.95 13.28 -15.39
N CYS A 15 14.95 12.40 -15.62
CA CYS A 15 14.97 11.43 -16.71
C CYS A 15 14.24 11.98 -17.95
N PRO A 16 14.94 12.30 -19.07
CA PRO A 16 14.33 12.94 -20.24
C PRO A 16 13.18 12.14 -20.88
N LYS A 17 13.11 10.83 -20.61
CA LYS A 17 12.12 9.90 -21.15
C LYS A 17 10.88 9.74 -20.25
N LEU A 18 10.92 10.26 -19.02
CA LEU A 18 9.77 10.35 -18.13
C LEU A 18 9.14 11.75 -18.26
N ASP A 19 8.44 11.98 -19.38
CA ASP A 19 7.60 13.17 -19.50
C ASP A 19 6.50 13.18 -18.42
N GLY A 20 5.93 14.35 -18.14
CA GLY A 20 4.92 14.49 -17.07
C GLY A 20 3.71 13.55 -17.26
N LYS A 21 3.38 13.20 -18.51
CA LYS A 21 2.34 12.23 -18.83
C LYS A 21 2.71 10.81 -18.41
N THR A 22 3.92 10.36 -18.74
CA THR A 22 4.43 9.04 -18.33
C THR A 22 4.57 8.96 -16.82
N SER A 23 5.17 9.97 -16.20
CA SER A 23 5.30 10.05 -14.74
C SER A 23 3.94 9.91 -14.05
N LYS A 24 2.92 10.65 -14.51
CA LYS A 24 1.55 10.55 -14.00
C LYS A 24 0.93 9.16 -14.18
N ILE A 25 1.21 8.47 -15.29
CA ILE A 25 0.72 7.10 -15.53
C ILE A 25 1.38 6.09 -14.59
N ILE A 26 2.69 6.20 -14.35
CA ILE A 26 3.44 5.26 -13.50
C ILE A 26 3.08 5.45 -12.02
N PHE A 27 3.20 6.68 -11.54
CA PHE A 27 3.09 6.99 -10.11
C PHE A 27 1.66 7.27 -9.66
N ARG A 28 0.73 7.56 -10.58
CA ARG A 28 -0.71 7.71 -10.29
C ARG A 28 -0.93 8.69 -9.13
N ASN A 29 -1.70 8.31 -8.12
CA ASN A 29 -1.94 9.06 -6.87
C ASN A 29 -1.12 8.49 -5.70
N VAL A 30 0.16 8.16 -5.92
CA VAL A 30 1.03 7.65 -4.84
C VAL A 30 1.11 8.57 -3.62
N ASP A 31 1.00 9.88 -3.84
CA ASP A 31 0.92 10.92 -2.82
C ASP A 31 -0.31 10.76 -1.92
N GLU A 32 -1.49 10.49 -2.49
CA GLU A 32 -2.69 10.20 -1.70
C GLU A 32 -2.55 8.92 -0.88
N ILE A 33 -1.88 7.90 -1.43
CA ILE A 33 -1.58 6.66 -0.69
C ILE A 33 -0.66 6.96 0.51
N VAL A 34 0.40 7.74 0.31
CA VAL A 34 1.32 8.11 1.39
C VAL A 34 0.62 8.96 2.44
N ALA A 35 -0.12 9.99 2.02
CA ALA A 35 -0.86 10.87 2.91
C ALA A 35 -1.86 10.08 3.78
N PHE A 36 -2.66 9.19 3.16
CA PHE A 36 -3.62 8.36 3.88
C PHE A 36 -2.92 7.46 4.91
N HIS A 37 -1.93 6.64 4.50
CA HIS A 37 -1.31 5.69 5.43
C HIS A 37 -0.48 6.38 6.52
N THR A 38 0.06 7.56 6.25
CA THR A 38 0.77 8.36 7.26
C THR A 38 -0.19 8.87 8.31
N ALA A 39 -1.32 9.46 7.90
CA ALA A 39 -2.36 9.92 8.82
C ALA A 39 -3.01 8.75 9.59
N PHE A 40 -3.23 7.62 8.93
CA PHE A 40 -3.80 6.43 9.56
C PHE A 40 -2.84 5.80 10.58
N LEU A 41 -1.53 5.78 10.28
CA LEU A 41 -0.51 5.31 11.22
C LEU A 41 -0.44 6.14 12.50
N VAL A 42 -0.59 7.47 12.40
CA VAL A 42 -0.63 8.36 13.58
C VAL A 42 -1.83 7.98 14.45
N GLN A 43 -3.02 7.90 13.87
CA GLN A 43 -4.23 7.52 14.62
C GLN A 43 -4.11 6.12 15.24
N LEU A 44 -3.50 5.15 14.54
CA LEU A 44 -3.27 3.82 15.09
C LEU A 44 -2.32 3.85 16.30
N LYS A 45 -1.25 4.64 16.24
CA LYS A 45 -0.30 4.78 17.36
C LYS A 45 -0.99 5.41 18.57
N ASP A 46 -1.79 6.45 18.35
CA ASP A 46 -2.51 7.13 19.42
C ASP A 46 -3.53 6.19 20.08
N ALA A 47 -4.25 5.40 19.26
CA ALA A 47 -5.26 4.45 19.76
C ALA A 47 -4.69 3.35 20.65
N VAL A 48 -3.45 2.90 20.40
CA VAL A 48 -2.81 1.81 21.17
C VAL A 48 -1.82 2.30 22.21
N ALA A 49 -1.61 3.61 22.35
CA ALA A 49 -0.53 4.17 23.17
C ALA A 49 -0.61 3.76 24.66
N ALA A 50 -1.80 3.45 25.16
CA ALA A 50 -2.01 2.99 26.54
C ALA A 50 -1.49 1.56 26.80
N VAL A 51 -1.40 0.72 25.77
CA VAL A 51 -1.06 -0.71 25.87
C VAL A 51 0.17 -1.12 25.06
N TYR A 52 0.63 -0.27 24.15
CA TYR A 52 1.73 -0.57 23.25
C TYR A 52 2.65 0.65 23.08
N ILE A 53 3.92 0.46 23.47
CA ILE A 53 5.00 1.40 23.17
C ILE A 53 5.81 0.78 22.02
N PRO A 54 5.87 1.41 20.83
CA PRO A 54 6.69 0.93 19.74
C PRO A 54 8.16 0.83 20.19
N GLN A 55 8.79 -0.34 20.03
CA GLN A 55 10.23 -0.42 20.21
C GLN A 55 10.91 0.43 19.13
N GLY A 56 11.49 1.57 19.54
CA GLY A 56 12.36 2.36 18.67
C GLY A 56 13.54 1.51 18.19
N ARG A 57 14.07 1.82 16.99
CA ARG A 57 15.38 1.30 16.55
C ARG A 57 16.37 1.51 17.70
N ARG A 58 16.87 0.41 18.25
CA ARG A 58 17.72 0.34 19.45
C ARG A 58 18.90 1.32 19.38
N SER A 59 18.92 2.32 20.25
CA SER A 59 20.17 2.74 20.89
C SER A 59 20.24 2.01 22.23
N SER A 60 21.12 1.02 22.31
CA SER A 60 21.49 0.37 23.56
C SER A 60 22.19 1.38 24.46
N ALA A 61 21.52 1.86 25.50
CA ALA A 61 22.16 2.50 26.64
C ALA A 61 22.31 1.46 27.78
N PRO A 62 23.41 1.48 28.56
CA PRO A 62 23.75 0.41 29.48
C PRO A 62 22.83 0.41 30.71
N LYS A 63 22.49 -0.79 31.20
CA LYS A 63 21.88 -1.01 32.51
C LYS A 63 22.83 -0.52 33.60
N GLU A 64 22.46 0.54 34.32
CA GLU A 64 23.03 0.80 35.64
C GLU A 64 22.45 -0.21 36.64
N ALA A 65 23.36 -0.94 37.28
CA ALA A 65 23.06 -1.89 38.33
C ALA A 65 22.63 -1.14 39.59
N SER A 66 21.38 -1.34 40.03
CA SER A 66 20.96 -0.96 41.37
C SER A 66 20.94 -2.20 42.27
N ILE A 67 21.68 -2.06 43.36
CA ILE A 67 22.03 -3.05 44.37
C ILE A 67 20.79 -3.43 45.18
N LYS A 68 20.60 -4.75 45.39
CA LYS A 68 19.52 -5.34 46.18
C LYS A 68 19.57 -4.86 47.63
N SER A 69 18.42 -4.42 48.15
CA SER A 69 18.14 -4.36 49.59
C SER A 69 16.95 -5.29 49.87
N ASN A 70 17.16 -6.27 50.77
CA ASN A 70 16.17 -7.24 51.20
C ASN A 70 15.04 -6.55 51.98
N SER A 71 13.79 -6.69 51.52
CA SER A 71 12.61 -6.50 52.36
C SER A 71 11.60 -7.59 52.05
N THR A 72 11.35 -8.45 53.03
CA THR A 72 10.27 -9.43 53.06
C THR A 72 8.93 -8.67 52.99
N GLY A 73 8.29 -8.68 51.82
CA GLY A 73 7.04 -7.95 51.57
C GLY A 73 6.18 -8.68 50.53
N SER A 74 5.02 -9.09 50.98
CA SER A 74 3.79 -9.53 50.28
C SER A 74 3.79 -9.52 48.74
N ASN A 75 3.44 -10.66 48.15
CA ASN A 75 3.33 -10.94 46.72
C ASN A 75 2.14 -10.24 46.00
N SER A 76 1.76 -9.02 46.42
CA SER A 76 0.57 -8.29 45.97
C SER A 76 0.80 -7.35 44.79
N GLY A 77 2.05 -7.14 44.34
CA GLY A 77 2.36 -6.21 43.24
C GLY A 77 2.07 -6.73 41.83
N ALA A 78 2.10 -8.05 41.61
CA ALA A 78 1.90 -8.64 40.28
C ALA A 78 0.43 -8.64 39.84
N GLN A 79 -0.51 -8.80 40.79
CA GLN A 79 -1.96 -8.78 40.54
C GLN A 79 -2.45 -7.39 40.17
N SER A 80 -2.05 -6.35 40.91
CA SER A 80 -2.48 -4.97 40.65
C SER A 80 -1.97 -4.42 39.31
N GLN A 81 -0.81 -4.89 38.85
CA GLN A 81 -0.24 -4.47 37.55
C GLN A 81 -0.94 -5.15 36.37
N THR A 82 -1.26 -6.45 36.48
CA THR A 82 -1.99 -7.20 35.43
C THR A 82 -3.45 -6.74 35.29
N GLU A 83 -4.14 -6.46 36.41
CA GLU A 83 -5.48 -5.87 36.39
C GLU A 83 -5.47 -4.46 35.77
N SER A 84 -4.43 -3.66 36.06
CA SER A 84 -4.27 -2.34 35.45
C SER A 84 -4.00 -2.40 33.95
N ASP A 85 -3.33 -3.44 33.45
CA ASP A 85 -3.02 -3.58 32.03
C ASP A 85 -4.22 -4.14 31.24
N ASP A 86 -4.99 -5.06 31.83
CA ASP A 86 -6.29 -5.50 31.27
C ASP A 86 -7.29 -4.34 31.19
N ALA A 87 -7.38 -3.51 32.25
CA ALA A 87 -8.25 -2.34 32.24
C ALA A 87 -7.89 -1.36 31.12
N LYS A 88 -6.60 -1.16 30.82
CA LYS A 88 -6.15 -0.31 29.69
C LYS A 88 -6.46 -0.94 28.34
N ASP A 89 -6.28 -2.26 28.19
CA ASP A 89 -6.63 -3.00 26.98
C ASP A 89 -8.12 -2.86 26.66
N ARG A 90 -8.99 -3.04 27.66
CA ARG A 90 -10.43 -2.89 27.50
C ARG A 90 -10.91 -1.47 27.14
N THR A 91 -10.04 -0.47 27.27
CA THR A 91 -10.30 0.90 26.80
C THR A 91 -9.69 1.19 25.43
N THR A 92 -8.86 0.29 24.90
CA THR A 92 -8.25 0.39 23.57
C THR A 92 -9.26 -0.01 22.50
N THR A 93 -9.44 0.84 21.49
CA THR A 93 -10.40 0.60 20.41
C THR A 93 -9.76 0.79 19.04
N LEU A 94 -9.76 -0.26 18.23
CA LEU A 94 -9.24 -0.29 16.87
C LEU A 94 -10.37 -0.47 15.85
N GLY A 95 -11.41 -1.22 16.19
CA GLY A 95 -12.56 -1.46 15.31
C GLY A 95 -13.18 -0.16 14.77
N PRO A 96 -13.63 0.78 15.63
CA PRO A 96 -14.18 2.06 15.21
C PRO A 96 -13.20 2.89 14.39
N LEU A 97 -11.91 2.83 14.72
CA LEU A 97 -10.87 3.56 14.00
C LEU A 97 -10.70 3.05 12.56
N PHE A 98 -10.73 1.72 12.35
CA PHE A 98 -10.75 1.14 11.00
C PHE A 98 -12.00 1.55 10.23
N GLN A 99 -13.19 1.51 10.86
CA GLN A 99 -14.44 1.92 10.21
C GLN A 99 -14.42 3.39 9.79
N LEU A 100 -13.96 4.27 10.68
CA LEU A 100 -13.82 5.71 10.41
C LEU A 100 -12.93 5.99 9.19
N ASN A 101 -11.91 5.17 8.97
CA ASN A 101 -10.94 5.33 7.89
C ASN A 101 -11.22 4.47 6.66
N ALA A 102 -12.21 3.56 6.70
CA ALA A 102 -12.45 2.56 5.66
C ALA A 102 -12.76 3.20 4.29
N GLU A 103 -13.63 4.22 4.26
CA GLU A 103 -13.99 4.89 3.00
C GLU A 103 -12.80 5.68 2.42
N LYS A 104 -12.06 6.41 3.27
CA LYS A 104 -10.84 7.13 2.83
C LYS A 104 -9.79 6.16 2.30
N MET A 105 -9.62 5.02 2.97
CA MET A 105 -8.73 3.94 2.53
C MET A 105 -9.16 3.45 1.15
N LYS A 106 -10.44 3.13 0.98
CA LYS A 106 -11.01 2.63 -0.27
C LYS A 106 -10.76 3.62 -1.41
N ILE A 107 -11.11 4.90 -1.24
CA ILE A 107 -10.95 5.94 -2.27
C ILE A 107 -9.49 6.05 -2.72
N ALA A 108 -8.56 6.17 -1.77
CA ALA A 108 -7.13 6.33 -2.08
C ALA A 108 -6.58 5.12 -2.86
N HIS A 109 -6.88 3.90 -2.38
CA HIS A 109 -6.45 2.66 -3.04
C HIS A 109 -7.14 2.43 -4.38
N GLU A 110 -8.43 2.75 -4.51
CA GLU A 110 -9.14 2.64 -5.78
C GLU A 110 -8.53 3.54 -6.85
N GLY A 111 -8.23 4.80 -6.50
CA GLY A 111 -7.56 5.75 -7.40
C GLY A 111 -6.23 5.20 -7.93
N PHE A 112 -5.47 4.51 -7.06
CA PHE A 112 -4.20 3.91 -7.44
C PHE A 112 -4.38 2.65 -8.29
N LEU A 113 -5.28 1.76 -7.88
CA LEU A 113 -5.38 0.41 -8.47
C LEU A 113 -6.12 0.40 -9.81
N ARG A 114 -7.03 1.36 -10.05
CA ARG A 114 -7.84 1.47 -11.27
C ARG A 114 -7.01 1.45 -12.57
N ASN A 115 -5.85 2.09 -12.57
CA ASN A 115 -4.98 2.20 -13.76
C ASN A 115 -3.70 1.35 -13.67
N SER A 116 -3.67 0.36 -12.77
CA SER A 116 -2.47 -0.46 -12.51
C SER A 116 -1.95 -1.19 -13.75
N ASP A 117 -2.82 -1.73 -14.59
CA ASP A 117 -2.43 -2.44 -15.81
C ASP A 117 -1.81 -1.52 -16.86
N LEU A 118 -2.34 -0.30 -17.00
CA LEU A 118 -1.78 0.70 -17.89
C LEU A 118 -0.40 1.15 -17.39
N ALA A 119 -0.26 1.36 -16.09
CA ALA A 119 1.01 1.71 -15.45
C ALA A 119 2.05 0.61 -15.68
N ALA A 120 1.70 -0.66 -15.46
CA ALA A 120 2.60 -1.80 -15.67
C ALA A 120 3.06 -1.91 -17.13
N LYS A 121 2.12 -1.83 -18.10
CA LYS A 121 2.47 -1.84 -19.53
C LYS A 121 3.38 -0.68 -19.91
N ARG A 122 3.10 0.52 -19.38
CA ARG A 122 3.93 1.69 -19.65
C ARG A 122 5.32 1.55 -19.03
N LEU A 123 5.43 0.99 -17.83
CA LEU A 123 6.71 0.74 -17.16
C LEU A 123 7.60 -0.18 -17.99
N ILE A 124 7.04 -1.29 -18.46
CA ILE A 124 7.74 -2.25 -19.32
C ILE A 124 8.27 -1.58 -20.60
N GLN A 125 7.47 -0.69 -21.21
CA GLN A 125 7.89 0.03 -22.42
C GLN A 125 9.05 0.97 -22.15
N ILE A 126 8.98 1.80 -21.09
CA ILE A 126 10.02 2.79 -20.82
C ILE A 126 11.31 2.16 -20.33
N GLN A 127 11.22 0.99 -19.69
CA GLN A 127 12.38 0.20 -19.27
C GLN A 127 13.24 -0.30 -20.44
N GLN A 128 12.75 -0.24 -21.69
CA GLN A 128 13.57 -0.56 -22.86
C GLN A 128 14.58 0.55 -23.20
N ASP A 129 14.40 1.76 -22.68
CA ASP A 129 15.32 2.88 -22.92
C ASP A 129 16.49 2.81 -21.92
N PRO A 130 17.75 2.80 -22.39
CA PRO A 130 18.93 2.74 -21.52
C PRO A 130 19.00 3.88 -20.50
N THR A 131 18.51 5.07 -20.86
CA THR A 131 18.50 6.24 -19.97
C THR A 131 17.59 6.02 -18.76
N VAL A 132 16.45 5.34 -18.99
CA VAL A 132 15.51 4.98 -17.93
C VAL A 132 16.12 3.91 -17.02
N GLN A 133 16.88 2.95 -17.58
CA GLN A 133 17.58 1.94 -16.79
C GLN A 133 18.65 2.55 -15.88
N VAL A 134 19.43 3.51 -16.37
CA VAL A 134 20.40 4.25 -15.54
C VAL A 134 19.69 4.95 -14.38
N TRP A 135 18.62 5.69 -14.67
CA TRP A 135 17.83 6.38 -13.64
C TRP A 135 17.21 5.41 -12.62
N LEU A 136 16.67 4.26 -13.05
CA LEU A 136 16.13 3.24 -12.16
C LEU A 136 17.19 2.65 -11.23
N ASN A 137 18.40 2.40 -11.75
CA ASN A 137 19.53 1.90 -10.96
C ASN A 137 20.00 2.94 -9.94
N GLU A 138 20.12 4.21 -10.32
CA GLU A 138 20.45 5.29 -9.39
C GLU A 138 19.42 5.41 -8.26
N CYS A 139 18.13 5.36 -8.59
CA CYS A 139 17.07 5.33 -7.59
C CYS A 139 17.18 4.12 -6.65
N HIS A 140 17.50 2.94 -7.20
CA HIS A 140 17.70 1.73 -6.41
C HIS A 140 18.88 1.88 -5.44
N GLU A 141 20.01 2.39 -5.91
CA GLU A 141 21.21 2.60 -5.08
C GLU A 141 20.97 3.56 -3.92
N VAL A 142 20.15 4.60 -4.12
CA VAL A 142 19.74 5.51 -3.03
C VAL A 142 18.76 4.83 -2.07
N ALA A 143 17.88 3.96 -2.58
CA ALA A 143 16.83 3.33 -1.80
C ALA A 143 17.24 2.03 -1.09
N LYS A 144 18.39 1.42 -1.43
CA LYS A 144 18.77 0.06 -0.99
C LYS A 144 18.84 -0.12 0.53
N ASP A 145 19.21 0.91 1.27
CA ASP A 145 19.27 0.88 2.74
C ASP A 145 17.92 1.19 3.41
N LEU A 146 16.92 1.61 2.62
CA LEU A 146 15.59 2.01 3.08
C LEU A 146 14.54 0.93 2.78
N THR A 147 14.76 0.06 1.79
CA THR A 147 13.83 -0.99 1.39
C THR A 147 14.52 -2.27 0.94
N ALA A 148 13.91 -3.41 1.26
CA ALA A 148 14.31 -4.72 0.73
C ALA A 148 13.68 -5.02 -0.64
N ALA A 149 13.00 -4.06 -1.27
CA ALA A 149 12.41 -4.24 -2.59
C ALA A 149 13.50 -4.10 -3.67
N TRP A 150 13.54 -5.08 -4.58
CA TRP A 150 14.56 -5.15 -5.62
C TRP A 150 14.40 -4.09 -6.71
N ASP A 151 13.17 -3.71 -7.07
CA ASP A 151 12.91 -2.78 -8.15
C ASP A 151 11.63 -1.95 -7.95
N LEU A 152 11.39 -1.01 -8.88
CA LEU A 152 10.20 -0.15 -8.87
C LEU A 152 8.90 -0.96 -9.00
N ASP A 153 8.89 -2.05 -9.78
CA ASP A 153 7.69 -2.88 -9.96
C ASP A 153 7.29 -3.55 -8.62
N SER A 154 8.27 -4.10 -7.90
CA SER A 154 8.10 -4.67 -6.55
C SER A 154 7.64 -3.66 -5.51
N LEU A 155 7.89 -2.37 -5.72
CA LEU A 155 7.36 -1.29 -4.88
C LEU A 155 5.90 -0.96 -5.25
N LEU A 156 5.57 -0.91 -6.54
CA LEU A 156 4.25 -0.49 -7.03
C LEU A 156 3.13 -1.51 -6.76
N ILE A 157 3.45 -2.76 -6.45
CA ILE A 157 2.48 -3.77 -6.01
C ILE A 157 2.09 -3.63 -4.52
N LYS A 158 2.90 -2.93 -3.70
CA LYS A 158 2.71 -2.86 -2.24
C LYS A 158 1.37 -2.27 -1.80
N PRO A 159 0.78 -1.25 -2.45
CA PRO A 159 -0.54 -0.75 -2.06
C PRO A 159 -1.62 -1.84 -2.11
N MET A 160 -1.67 -2.63 -3.17
CA MET A 160 -2.59 -3.78 -3.27
C MET A 160 -2.34 -4.79 -2.14
N GLN A 161 -1.07 -5.17 -1.93
CA GLN A 161 -0.69 -6.11 -0.86
C GLN A 161 -1.02 -5.59 0.54
N ARG A 162 -0.89 -4.28 0.77
CA ARG A 162 -1.19 -3.67 2.06
C ARG A 162 -2.69 -3.67 2.32
N LEU A 163 -3.50 -3.34 1.32
CA LEU A 163 -4.95 -3.35 1.42
C LEU A 163 -5.47 -4.74 1.81
N THR A 164 -5.00 -5.80 1.14
CA THR A 164 -5.43 -7.18 1.42
C THR A 164 -4.92 -7.73 2.75
N LYS A 165 -3.91 -7.10 3.37
CA LYS A 165 -3.42 -7.50 4.69
C LYS A 165 -4.29 -7.00 5.83
N TYR A 166 -5.03 -5.90 5.69
CA TYR A 166 -5.80 -5.36 6.82
C TYR A 166 -6.87 -6.34 7.36
N PRO A 167 -7.70 -7.01 6.55
CA PRO A 167 -8.65 -8.00 7.07
C PRO A 167 -7.96 -9.14 7.84
N ASN A 168 -6.80 -9.60 7.36
CA ASN A 168 -6.02 -10.66 8.02
C ASN A 168 -5.44 -10.19 9.36
N LEU A 169 -4.94 -8.95 9.43
CA LEU A 169 -4.46 -8.37 10.68
C LEU A 169 -5.60 -8.21 11.70
N ILE A 170 -6.76 -7.74 11.27
CA ILE A 170 -7.95 -7.64 12.12
C ILE A 170 -8.39 -9.03 12.60
N LEU A 171 -8.35 -10.05 11.74
CA LEU A 171 -8.62 -11.43 12.13
C LEU A 171 -7.66 -11.93 13.21
N THR A 172 -6.36 -11.65 13.09
CA THR A 172 -5.39 -12.00 14.13
C THR A 172 -5.66 -11.25 15.45
N ILE A 173 -6.04 -9.97 15.39
CA ILE A 173 -6.46 -9.23 16.60
C ILE A 173 -7.68 -9.94 17.23
N LEU A 174 -8.71 -10.24 16.43
CA LEU A 174 -9.93 -10.93 16.89
C LEU A 174 -9.66 -12.30 17.52
N GLN A 175 -8.63 -13.03 17.08
CA GLN A 175 -8.21 -14.31 17.68
C GLN A 175 -7.65 -14.15 19.09
N HIS A 176 -7.12 -12.97 19.42
CA HIS A 176 -6.55 -12.64 20.73
C HIS A 176 -7.46 -11.70 21.55
N THR A 177 -8.60 -11.26 21.00
CA THR A 177 -9.58 -10.43 21.68
C THR A 177 -10.69 -11.28 22.34
N PRO A 178 -10.86 -11.23 23.68
CA PRO A 178 -11.91 -11.96 24.39
C PRO A 178 -13.33 -11.70 23.85
N PRO A 179 -14.24 -12.69 23.87
CA PRO A 179 -15.60 -12.53 23.35
C PRO A 179 -16.39 -11.35 23.93
N ASP A 180 -16.11 -10.99 25.19
CA ASP A 180 -16.74 -9.93 25.97
C ASP A 180 -15.99 -8.58 25.89
N HIS A 181 -14.91 -8.50 25.11
CA HIS A 181 -14.17 -7.26 24.92
C HIS A 181 -15.00 -6.24 24.12
N PRO A 182 -15.07 -4.96 24.56
CA PRO A 182 -15.96 -3.96 23.95
C PRO A 182 -15.64 -3.64 22.48
N ASP A 183 -14.38 -3.75 22.06
CA ASP A 183 -13.96 -3.47 20.67
C ASP A 183 -14.31 -4.61 19.69
N ARG A 184 -14.60 -5.82 20.18
CA ARG A 184 -14.73 -7.02 19.34
C ARG A 184 -15.82 -6.92 18.26
N PRO A 185 -17.05 -6.44 18.55
CA PRO A 185 -18.08 -6.28 17.51
C PRO A 185 -17.65 -5.29 16.41
N ALA A 186 -16.98 -4.20 16.79
CA ALA A 186 -16.51 -3.20 15.85
C ALA A 186 -15.36 -3.72 14.97
N LEU A 187 -14.47 -4.55 15.52
CA LEU A 187 -13.43 -5.25 14.75
C LEU A 187 -14.00 -6.20 13.70
N VAL A 188 -15.03 -6.99 14.04
CA VAL A 188 -15.72 -7.86 13.07
C VAL A 188 -16.29 -7.03 11.92
N ALA A 189 -17.06 -5.99 12.24
CA ALA A 189 -17.65 -5.11 11.23
C ALA A 189 -16.58 -4.38 10.39
N ALA A 190 -15.46 -3.98 10.99
CA ALA A 190 -14.34 -3.37 10.28
C ALA A 190 -13.70 -4.33 9.28
N LYS A 191 -13.46 -5.59 9.67
CA LYS A 191 -12.93 -6.63 8.78
C LYS A 191 -13.83 -6.80 7.56
N ASP A 192 -15.13 -6.98 7.78
CA ASP A 192 -16.09 -7.23 6.71
C ASP A 192 -16.21 -6.01 5.78
N THR A 193 -16.19 -4.80 6.33
CA THR A 193 -16.16 -3.55 5.55
C THR A 193 -14.95 -3.49 4.62
N LEU A 194 -13.77 -3.87 5.11
CA LEU A 194 -12.55 -3.86 4.29
C LEU A 194 -12.54 -4.97 3.23
N GLU A 195 -13.10 -6.15 3.53
CA GLU A 195 -13.28 -7.22 2.54
C GLU A 195 -14.21 -6.79 1.41
N ILE A 196 -15.33 -6.14 1.74
CA ILE A 196 -16.25 -5.57 0.77
C ILE A 196 -15.53 -4.51 -0.08
N ALA A 197 -14.78 -3.59 0.54
CA ALA A 197 -14.03 -2.56 -0.17
C ALA A 197 -13.03 -3.17 -1.18
N ILE A 198 -12.31 -4.24 -0.81
CA ILE A 198 -11.39 -4.96 -1.71
C ILE A 198 -12.15 -5.53 -2.91
N ILE A 199 -13.31 -6.14 -2.69
CA ILE A 199 -14.14 -6.69 -3.77
C ILE A 199 -14.62 -5.58 -4.71
N GLU A 200 -15.08 -4.46 -4.16
CA GLU A 200 -15.54 -3.31 -4.94
C GLU A 200 -14.43 -2.69 -5.79
N ILE A 201 -13.25 -2.48 -5.21
CA ILE A 201 -12.08 -1.97 -5.96
C ILE A 201 -11.73 -2.88 -7.14
N ASN A 202 -11.74 -4.21 -6.91
CA ASN A 202 -11.47 -5.18 -7.97
C ASN A 202 -12.54 -5.15 -9.07
N LYS A 203 -13.81 -4.97 -8.72
CA LYS A 203 -14.91 -4.79 -9.70
C LYS A 203 -14.71 -3.51 -10.51
N THR A 204 -14.40 -2.39 -9.86
CA THR A 204 -14.16 -1.12 -10.54
C THR A 204 -12.97 -1.23 -11.49
N LYS A 205 -11.87 -1.85 -11.07
CA LYS A 205 -10.71 -2.11 -11.94
C LYS A 205 -11.11 -2.86 -13.22
N LYS A 206 -11.84 -3.99 -13.09
CA LYS A 206 -12.33 -4.78 -14.23
C LYS A 206 -13.25 -3.97 -15.16
N ASN A 207 -14.14 -3.17 -14.60
CA ASN A 207 -15.04 -2.33 -15.39
C ASN A 207 -14.28 -1.27 -16.20
N PHE A 208 -13.27 -0.63 -15.61
CA PHE A 208 -12.42 0.34 -16.30
C PHE A 208 -11.61 -0.31 -17.44
N GLU A 209 -11.08 -1.51 -17.23
CA GLU A 209 -10.40 -2.27 -18.28
C GLU A 209 -11.32 -2.57 -19.47
N LEU A 210 -12.54 -3.02 -19.20
CA LEU A 210 -13.53 -3.30 -20.24
C LEU A 210 -13.91 -2.05 -21.02
N VAL A 211 -14.20 -0.94 -20.33
CA VAL A 211 -14.51 0.34 -20.97
C VAL A 211 -13.34 0.82 -21.82
N GLY A 212 -12.10 0.71 -21.33
CA GLY A 212 -10.88 1.04 -22.08
C GLY A 212 -10.77 0.25 -23.39
N GLN A 213 -11.08 -1.05 -23.37
CA GLN A 213 -11.09 -1.89 -24.58
C GLN A 213 -12.16 -1.46 -25.58
N ILE A 214 -13.37 -1.13 -25.12
CA ILE A 214 -14.48 -0.69 -25.99
C ILE A 214 -14.15 0.65 -26.64
N VAL A 215 -13.62 1.60 -25.88
CA VAL A 215 -13.22 2.93 -26.37
C VAL A 215 -12.04 2.82 -27.34
N GLY A 216 -11.05 1.96 -27.05
CA GLY A 216 -9.94 1.67 -27.95
C GLY A 216 -10.41 1.10 -29.29
N ARG A 217 -11.33 0.13 -29.27
CA ARG A 217 -11.92 -0.46 -30.49
C ARG A 217 -12.70 0.54 -31.36
N LYS A 218 -13.31 1.58 -30.77
CA LYS A 218 -14.00 2.63 -31.55
C LYS A 218 -13.01 3.55 -32.28
N ARG A 219 -11.81 3.76 -31.73
CA ARG A 219 -10.76 4.60 -32.32
C ARG A 219 -10.13 3.93 -33.54
N ASP A 220 -9.92 2.61 -33.51
CA ASP A 220 -9.38 1.85 -34.65
C ASP A 220 -10.36 1.75 -35.83
N LYS A 221 -11.67 1.82 -35.58
CA LYS A 221 -12.69 1.77 -36.64
C LYS A 221 -12.89 3.09 -37.41
N HIS A 222 -12.30 4.19 -36.95
CA HIS A 222 -12.38 5.50 -37.61
C HIS A 222 -11.05 5.91 -38.27
N ALA A 223 -10.05 5.03 -38.31
CA ALA A 223 -8.91 5.18 -39.22
C ALA A 223 -9.34 4.69 -40.63
N TYR A 224 -9.29 5.61 -41.60
CA TYR A 224 -9.77 5.53 -42.99
C TYR A 224 -9.80 4.14 -43.70
N PRO A 225 -10.77 3.92 -44.62
CA PRO A 225 -10.83 2.71 -45.44
C PRO A 225 -9.63 2.63 -46.39
N ARG A 226 -8.98 1.46 -46.42
CA ARG A 226 -7.90 1.15 -47.37
C ARG A 226 -8.44 1.32 -48.80
N GLY A 227 -7.77 2.16 -49.59
CA GLY A 227 -8.00 2.32 -51.02
C GLY A 227 -7.81 1.02 -51.81
N PRO A 228 -8.30 0.97 -53.06
CA PRO A 228 -8.49 -0.27 -53.80
C PRO A 228 -7.16 -0.97 -54.12
N ARG A 229 -7.12 -2.29 -53.91
CA ARG A 229 -6.04 -3.16 -54.39
C ARG A 229 -6.03 -3.14 -55.92
N VAL A 230 -5.00 -2.53 -56.50
CA VAL A 230 -4.62 -2.80 -57.88
C VAL A 230 -4.12 -4.24 -57.94
N ARG A 231 -4.80 -5.06 -58.73
CA ARG A 231 -4.32 -6.37 -59.15
C ARG A 231 -3.22 -6.12 -60.18
N GLU A 232 -2.03 -6.65 -59.95
CA GLU A 232 -1.11 -6.90 -61.04
C GLU A 232 -0.42 -8.24 -60.86
N THR A 233 -0.32 -8.92 -61.99
CA THR A 233 -0.14 -10.34 -62.23
C THR A 233 1.33 -10.75 -62.29
N ALA A 234 1.58 -11.99 -61.85
CA ALA A 234 2.55 -12.95 -62.38
C ALA A 234 4.06 -12.61 -62.31
N ARG A 235 4.83 -13.45 -61.60
CA ARG A 235 5.70 -14.52 -62.18
C ARG A 235 6.62 -15.11 -61.11
N GLU A 236 6.41 -16.40 -60.85
CA GLU A 236 7.37 -17.48 -61.06
C GLU A 236 8.85 -17.38 -60.58
N VAL A 237 9.26 -18.49 -59.96
CA VAL A 237 10.57 -19.18 -59.88
C VAL A 237 11.59 -18.84 -58.77
N TRP A 238 11.88 -19.92 -58.03
CA TRP A 238 12.88 -20.23 -56.98
C TRP A 238 12.63 -19.68 -55.57
#